data_AF-A0A8K0JUC6-F1
#
_entry.id   AF-A0A8K0JUC6-F1
#
_cell.length_a   1.000
_cell.length_b   1.000
_cell.length_c   1.000
_cell.angle_alpha   90.00
_cell.angle_beta   90.00
_cell.angle_gamma   90.00
#
_symmetry.space_group_name_H-M   'P 1'
#
loop_
_entity.id
_entity.type
_entity.pdbx_description
1 polymer ?
#
loop_
_entity_poly.entity_id
_entity_poly.type
_entity_poly.pdbx_seq_one_letter_code
_entity_poly.pdbx_strand_id
1 'polypeptide(L)'
;MFLHTPNLLVSNSCCDACISKNIDLGDRCGIRERVYSSDDPVRDFIGYIESLGSKHFRSITCIAHNAKEYDVNFILRSIMENTLWKPEVIMNGSRILSIIFPGLRFIDSLNFLPMALSKLPQSLGLQDSMVKGFSLISLTPRRIDTYTGTTIHRSHSRARDERCRYHVKGKGCFSEMAWRNIKKRLCLFHGGGNCAQDVRILRLACLRFREIFLVSTGVDPFREAVTIAGACMKVFRRNFLKPETITIIPSGGYRMADRQSRKALLWLRWEERKRGISSFG
;
A
#
# COMPACT_ATOMS: atom_id res chain seq x y z
N MET A 1 -0.04 -10.17 26.09
CA MET A 1 0.12 -9.50 24.79
C MET A 1 -0.68 -10.30 23.77
N PHE A 2 -1.72 -9.73 23.15
CA PHE A 2 -2.50 -10.47 22.14
C PHE A 2 -1.74 -10.43 20.80
N LEU A 3 -1.34 -11.59 20.31
CA LEU A 3 -0.80 -11.72 18.96
C LEU A 3 -1.92 -11.47 17.96
N HIS A 4 -1.72 -10.56 17.02
CA HIS A 4 -2.70 -10.36 15.95
C HIS A 4 -2.55 -11.44 14.88
N THR A 5 -3.66 -12.04 14.50
CA THR A 5 -3.75 -13.02 13.42
C THR A 5 -4.73 -12.52 12.36
N PRO A 6 -4.30 -12.43 11.08
CA PRO A 6 -5.21 -12.11 9.98
C PRO A 6 -6.32 -13.16 9.87
N ASN A 7 -7.56 -12.70 9.75
CA ASN A 7 -8.75 -13.56 9.62
C ASN A 7 -9.56 -13.30 8.34
N LEU A 8 -9.18 -12.26 7.59
CA LEU A 8 -9.78 -11.87 6.33
C LEU A 8 -8.74 -11.13 5.50
N LEU A 9 -8.61 -11.52 4.23
CA LEU A 9 -7.87 -10.77 3.23
C LEU A 9 -8.77 -10.59 2.01
N VAL A 10 -8.81 -9.37 1.48
CA VAL A 10 -9.52 -9.09 0.22
C VAL A 10 -8.52 -8.54 -0.77
N SER A 11 -8.51 -9.07 -1.99
CA SER A 11 -7.65 -8.60 -3.07
C SER A 11 -8.47 -8.25 -4.29
N ASN A 12 -8.02 -7.23 -5.02
CA ASN A 12 -8.55 -6.88 -6.33
C ASN A 12 -7.42 -6.92 -7.36
N SER A 13 -7.63 -7.66 -8.46
CA SER A 13 -6.65 -7.86 -9.51
C SER A 13 -7.11 -7.24 -10.84
N CYS A 14 -6.14 -6.74 -11.60
CA CYS A 14 -6.34 -6.31 -12.98
C CYS A 14 -5.05 -6.49 -13.77
N CYS A 15 -5.16 -6.84 -15.04
CA CYS A 15 -4.05 -6.88 -15.99
C CYS A 15 -4.17 -5.75 -17.01
N ASP A 16 -3.11 -5.49 -17.78
CA ASP A 16 -3.11 -4.42 -18.80
C ASP A 16 -4.25 -4.54 -19.83
N ALA A 17 -4.78 -5.75 -20.06
CA ALA A 17 -5.88 -5.99 -20.98
C ALA A 17 -7.27 -5.61 -20.43
N CYS A 18 -7.44 -5.64 -19.11
CA CYS A 18 -8.73 -5.40 -18.45
C CYS A 18 -8.73 -4.18 -17.53
N ILE A 19 -7.60 -3.48 -17.42
CA ILE A 19 -7.40 -2.37 -16.49
C ILE A 19 -8.36 -1.20 -16.74
N SER A 20 -8.75 -0.98 -18.00
CA SER A 20 -9.74 0.03 -18.42
C SER A 20 -11.17 -0.48 -18.42
N LYS A 21 -11.39 -1.79 -18.19
CA LYS A 21 -12.70 -2.43 -18.30
C LYS A 21 -13.34 -2.58 -16.91
N ASN A 22 -14.63 -2.27 -16.81
CA ASN A 22 -15.41 -2.54 -15.60
C ASN A 22 -16.03 -3.95 -15.68
N ILE A 23 -15.21 -4.98 -15.44
CA ILE A 23 -15.59 -6.40 -15.52
C ILE A 23 -15.24 -7.12 -14.22
N ASP A 24 -15.99 -8.16 -13.87
CA ASP A 24 -15.71 -8.96 -12.67
C ASP A 24 -14.80 -10.17 -12.97
N LEU A 25 -14.79 -10.63 -14.22
CA LEU A 25 -13.95 -11.73 -14.70
C LEU A 25 -13.16 -11.25 -15.92
N GLY A 26 -11.83 -11.29 -15.82
CA GLY A 26 -10.95 -11.00 -16.96
C GLY A 26 -10.41 -12.28 -17.58
N ASP A 27 -10.35 -12.33 -18.91
CA ASP A 27 -9.90 -13.51 -19.66
C ASP A 27 -8.51 -14.01 -19.27
N ARG A 28 -7.61 -13.09 -18.89
CA ARG A 28 -6.21 -13.41 -18.50
C ARG A 28 -5.97 -13.42 -16.99
N CYS A 29 -6.54 -12.49 -16.24
CA CYS A 29 -6.29 -12.36 -14.80
C CYS A 29 -7.31 -13.12 -13.93
N GLY A 30 -8.35 -13.68 -14.56
CA GLY A 30 -9.45 -14.36 -13.89
C GLY A 30 -10.28 -13.41 -13.05
N ILE A 31 -10.76 -13.93 -11.92
CA ILE A 31 -11.66 -13.23 -11.00
C ILE A 31 -10.99 -11.97 -10.45
N ARG A 32 -11.67 -10.84 -10.59
CA ARG A 32 -11.18 -9.52 -10.17
C ARG A 32 -11.08 -9.42 -8.66
N GLU A 33 -12.18 -9.65 -7.95
CA GLU A 33 -12.22 -9.59 -6.48
C GLU A 33 -12.14 -10.99 -5.87
N ARG A 34 -11.16 -11.20 -5.00
CA ARG A 34 -11.02 -12.45 -4.24
C ARG A 34 -11.07 -12.14 -2.75
N VAL A 35 -11.82 -12.98 -2.03
CA VAL A 35 -11.93 -12.93 -0.58
C VAL A 35 -11.32 -14.22 -0.01
N TYR A 36 -10.39 -14.07 0.92
CA TYR A 36 -9.71 -15.17 1.60
C TYR A 36 -10.11 -15.13 3.07
N SER A 37 -10.73 -16.20 3.53
CA SER A 37 -11.29 -16.32 4.88
C SER A 37 -11.02 -17.69 5.51
N SER A 38 -9.93 -18.35 5.09
CA SER A 38 -9.44 -19.59 5.70
C SER A 38 -8.75 -19.31 7.04
N ASP A 39 -8.20 -20.35 7.67
CA ASP A 39 -7.41 -20.23 8.89
C ASP A 39 -6.08 -19.46 8.67
N ASP A 40 -5.57 -19.43 7.44
CA ASP A 40 -4.42 -18.61 7.04
C ASP A 40 -4.68 -17.91 5.69
N PRO A 41 -5.43 -16.78 5.71
CA PRO A 41 -5.81 -16.08 4.48
C PRO A 41 -4.61 -15.44 3.76
N VAL A 42 -3.49 -15.26 4.46
CA VAL A 42 -2.26 -14.70 3.87
C VAL A 42 -1.56 -15.77 3.04
N ARG A 43 -1.44 -16.99 3.56
CA ARG A 43 -0.86 -18.12 2.81
C ARG A 43 -1.64 -18.41 1.53
N ASP A 44 -2.98 -18.42 1.59
CA ASP A 44 -3.82 -18.64 0.40
C ASP A 44 -3.62 -17.53 -0.65
N PHE A 45 -3.47 -16.29 -0.20
CA PHE A 45 -3.16 -15.17 -1.08
C PHE A 45 -1.79 -15.33 -1.74
N ILE A 46 -0.75 -15.73 -1.01
CA ILE A 46 0.59 -15.99 -1.57
C ILE A 46 0.55 -17.12 -2.60
N GLY A 47 -0.12 -18.24 -2.29
CA GLY A 47 -0.29 -19.35 -3.23
C GLY A 47 -1.02 -18.94 -4.51
N TYR A 48 -2.00 -18.03 -4.39
CA TYR A 48 -2.63 -17.44 -5.58
C TYR A 48 -1.64 -16.59 -6.40
N ILE A 49 -0.83 -15.74 -5.78
CA ILE A 49 0.19 -14.95 -6.49
C ILE A 49 1.22 -15.85 -7.20
N GLU A 50 1.65 -16.95 -6.57
CA GLU A 50 2.50 -17.98 -7.18
C GLU A 50 1.88 -18.59 -8.44
N SER A 51 0.57 -18.89 -8.38
CA SER A 51 -0.17 -19.43 -9.54
C SER A 51 -0.23 -18.47 -10.73
N LEU A 52 -0.17 -17.15 -10.47
CA LEU A 52 -0.14 -16.12 -11.51
C LEU A 52 1.25 -15.94 -12.13
N GLY A 53 2.29 -15.91 -11.28
CA GLY A 53 3.67 -15.58 -11.65
C GLY A 53 4.38 -16.65 -12.49
N SER A 54 3.84 -17.87 -12.51
CA SER A 54 4.45 -19.02 -13.21
C SER A 54 3.93 -19.25 -14.63
N LYS A 55 2.76 -18.70 -15.02
CA LYS A 55 2.10 -19.06 -16.29
C LYS A 55 1.52 -17.91 -17.11
N HIS A 56 1.23 -16.74 -16.50
CA HIS A 56 0.39 -15.73 -17.16
C HIS A 56 0.95 -14.31 -17.18
N PHE A 57 1.81 -13.93 -16.23
CA PHE A 57 2.26 -12.54 -16.09
C PHE A 57 3.76 -12.44 -15.84
N ARG A 58 4.44 -11.62 -16.67
CA ARG A 58 5.87 -11.29 -16.52
C ARG A 58 6.16 -10.48 -15.26
N SER A 59 5.22 -9.64 -14.84
CA SER A 59 5.39 -8.75 -13.69
C SER A 59 4.07 -8.51 -12.97
N ILE A 60 4.08 -8.68 -11.65
CA ILE A 60 2.95 -8.45 -10.74
C ILE A 60 3.35 -7.38 -9.73
N THR A 61 2.45 -6.42 -9.50
CA THR A 61 2.63 -5.37 -8.48
C THR A 61 1.45 -5.40 -7.51
N CYS A 62 1.72 -5.88 -6.31
CA CYS A 62 0.78 -5.90 -5.20
C CYS A 62 0.86 -4.56 -4.45
N ILE A 63 -0.29 -3.91 -4.27
CA ILE A 63 -0.39 -2.59 -3.65
C ILE A 63 -1.33 -2.69 -2.46
N ALA A 64 -0.84 -2.29 -1.28
CA ALA A 64 -1.65 -2.10 -0.09
C ALA A 64 -1.52 -0.64 0.40
N HIS A 65 -2.45 -0.20 1.26
CA HIS A 65 -2.48 1.17 1.75
C HIS A 65 -2.02 1.25 3.20
N ASN A 66 -0.90 1.94 3.43
CA ASN A 66 -0.17 1.96 4.70
C ASN A 66 0.38 0.58 5.10
N ALA A 67 0.76 -0.22 4.10
CA ALA A 67 1.23 -1.59 4.28
C ALA A 67 2.42 -1.69 5.25
N LYS A 68 3.29 -0.67 5.24
CA LYS A 68 4.53 -0.61 6.04
C LYS A 68 4.30 -0.58 7.54
N GLU A 69 3.09 -0.21 8.00
CA GLU A 69 2.74 -0.22 9.41
C GLU A 69 2.15 -1.56 9.86
N TYR A 70 1.72 -2.41 8.93
CA TYR A 70 0.97 -3.60 9.28
C TYR A 70 1.14 -4.77 8.29
N ASP A 71 0.44 -4.70 7.16
CA ASP A 71 0.14 -5.85 6.28
C ASP A 71 1.40 -6.54 5.77
N VAL A 72 2.43 -5.74 5.46
CA VAL A 72 3.67 -6.24 4.85
C VAL A 72 4.44 -7.20 5.77
N ASN A 73 4.26 -7.10 7.09
CA ASN A 73 4.91 -8.01 8.04
C ASN A 73 4.32 -9.42 7.96
N PHE A 74 3.01 -9.55 7.77
CA PHE A 74 2.35 -10.84 7.59
C PHE A 74 2.72 -11.47 6.24
N ILE A 75 2.79 -10.65 5.20
CA ILE A 75 3.25 -11.07 3.86
C ILE A 75 4.69 -11.58 3.92
N LEU A 76 5.61 -10.81 4.51
CA LEU A 76 7.01 -11.23 4.63
C LEU A 76 7.15 -12.52 5.44
N ARG A 77 6.45 -12.63 6.57
CA ARG A 77 6.46 -13.85 7.39
C ARG A 77 5.97 -15.05 6.60
N SER A 78 4.80 -14.93 5.96
CA SER A 78 4.21 -16.02 5.17
C SER A 78 5.14 -16.47 4.05
N ILE A 79 5.80 -15.54 3.36
CA ILE A 79 6.81 -15.84 2.34
C ILE A 79 7.99 -16.60 2.94
N MET A 80 8.55 -16.12 4.06
CA MET A 80 9.72 -16.75 4.69
C MET A 80 9.44 -18.15 5.24
N GLU A 81 8.21 -18.40 5.71
CA GLU A 81 7.82 -19.68 6.30
C GLU A 81 7.33 -20.70 5.26
N ASN A 82 6.72 -20.25 4.16
CA ASN A 82 5.98 -21.13 3.24
C ASN A 82 6.58 -21.20 1.83
N THR A 83 7.60 -20.39 1.51
CA THR A 83 8.18 -20.34 0.16
C THR A 83 9.71 -20.41 0.21
N LEU A 84 10.32 -20.75 -0.93
CA LEU A 84 11.79 -20.65 -1.13
C LEU A 84 12.22 -19.30 -1.69
N TRP A 85 11.31 -18.32 -1.76
CA TRP A 85 11.60 -17.02 -2.34
C TRP A 85 12.57 -16.23 -1.47
N LYS A 86 13.51 -15.54 -2.12
CA LYS A 86 14.52 -14.68 -1.46
C LYS A 86 14.24 -13.22 -1.80
N PRO A 87 13.49 -12.49 -0.95
CA PRO A 87 13.13 -11.10 -1.22
C PRO A 87 14.31 -10.16 -1.05
N GLU A 88 14.41 -9.16 -1.92
CA GLU A 88 15.06 -7.90 -1.57
C GLU A 88 14.06 -7.03 -0.79
N VAL A 89 14.45 -6.60 0.40
CA VAL A 89 13.59 -5.79 1.28
C VAL A 89 14.15 -4.37 1.36
N ILE A 90 13.32 -3.39 0.97
CA ILE A 90 13.65 -1.98 1.10
C ILE A 90 13.04 -1.45 2.40
N MET A 91 13.87 -0.92 3.28
CA MET A 91 13.46 -0.43 4.60
C MET A 91 13.65 1.08 4.75
N ASN A 92 12.88 1.68 5.66
CA ASN A 92 13.11 3.02 6.20
C ASN A 92 13.01 2.96 7.72
N GLY A 93 14.17 2.99 8.39
CA GLY A 93 14.27 2.60 9.79
C GLY A 93 13.80 1.15 9.97
N SER A 94 12.87 0.93 10.90
CA SER A 94 12.26 -0.38 11.17
C SER A 94 11.08 -0.73 10.25
N ARG A 95 10.67 0.16 9.35
CA ARG A 95 9.49 -0.03 8.49
C ARG A 95 9.88 -0.59 7.13
N ILE A 96 9.20 -1.65 6.68
CA ILE A 96 9.39 -2.23 5.35
C ILE A 96 8.60 -1.39 4.34
N LEU A 97 9.30 -0.73 3.42
CA LEU A 97 8.69 0.05 2.35
C LEU A 97 8.25 -0.80 1.16
N SER A 98 9.03 -1.84 0.85
CA SER A 98 8.75 -2.74 -0.27
C SER A 98 9.45 -4.08 -0.10
N ILE A 99 8.83 -5.12 -0.66
CA ILE A 99 9.40 -6.45 -0.83
C ILE A 99 9.47 -6.70 -2.34
N ILE A 100 10.64 -7.04 -2.86
CA ILE A 100 10.90 -7.16 -4.29
C ILE A 100 11.46 -8.54 -4.62
N PHE A 101 10.92 -9.13 -5.68
CA PHE A 101 11.37 -10.35 -6.34
C PHE A 101 11.48 -10.10 -7.85
N PRO A 102 12.17 -10.97 -8.59
CA PRO A 102 12.05 -11.01 -10.05
C PRO A 102 10.58 -11.18 -10.45
N GLY A 103 10.01 -10.19 -11.12
CA GLY A 103 8.62 -10.25 -11.62
C GLY A 103 7.51 -10.10 -10.55
N LEU A 104 7.83 -9.86 -9.28
CA LEU A 104 6.83 -9.60 -8.23
C LEU A 104 7.31 -8.52 -7.29
N ARG A 105 6.41 -7.60 -6.92
CA ARG A 105 6.70 -6.61 -5.89
C ARG A 105 5.49 -6.31 -5.03
N PHE A 106 5.76 -6.00 -3.77
CA PHE A 106 4.80 -5.45 -2.82
C PHE A 106 5.20 -4.03 -2.50
N ILE A 107 4.29 -3.07 -2.71
CA ILE A 107 4.53 -1.66 -2.46
C ILE A 107 3.41 -1.04 -1.61
N ASP A 108 3.77 0.00 -0.87
CA ASP A 108 2.82 0.78 -0.08
C ASP A 108 2.35 2.01 -0.85
N SER A 109 1.06 2.06 -1.20
CA SER A 109 0.45 3.20 -1.87
C SER A 109 0.57 4.51 -1.09
N LEU A 110 0.72 4.48 0.24
CA LEU A 110 0.90 5.69 1.04
C LEU A 110 2.21 6.42 0.72
N ASN A 111 3.20 5.72 0.14
CA ASN A 111 4.43 6.36 -0.36
C ASN A 111 4.22 7.13 -1.68
N PHE A 112 3.04 7.01 -2.29
CA PHE A 112 2.63 7.71 -3.51
C PHE A 112 1.50 8.70 -3.26
N LEU A 113 0.53 8.29 -2.44
CA LEU A 113 -0.68 9.02 -2.10
C LEU A 113 -0.69 9.25 -0.58
N PRO A 114 0.02 10.28 -0.06
CA PRO A 114 0.27 10.48 1.37
C PRO A 114 -0.96 11.07 2.10
N MET A 115 -2.10 10.39 1.99
CA MET A 115 -3.36 10.77 2.62
C MET A 115 -4.16 9.54 3.02
N ALA A 116 -5.13 9.72 3.91
CA ALA A 116 -6.00 8.62 4.33
C ALA A 116 -6.81 8.06 3.15
N LEU A 117 -7.03 6.74 3.14
CA LEU A 117 -7.85 6.04 2.14
C LEU A 117 -9.21 6.72 1.89
N SER A 118 -9.85 7.24 2.94
CA SER A 118 -11.15 7.92 2.86
C SER A 118 -11.12 9.25 2.09
N LYS A 119 -9.94 9.88 1.93
CA LYS A 119 -9.76 11.13 1.18
C LYS A 119 -9.41 10.88 -0.29
N LEU A 120 -8.98 9.67 -0.66
CA LEU A 120 -8.56 9.37 -2.03
C LEU A 120 -9.66 9.61 -3.08
N PRO A 121 -10.94 9.25 -2.84
CA PRO A 121 -11.99 9.49 -3.83
C PRO A 121 -12.12 10.96 -4.20
N GLN A 122 -12.23 11.83 -3.20
CA GLN A 122 -12.37 13.27 -3.40
C GLN A 122 -11.13 13.87 -4.09
N SER A 123 -9.93 13.54 -3.60
CA SER A 123 -8.67 14.09 -4.13
C SER A 123 -8.38 13.71 -5.59
N LEU A 124 -8.95 12.61 -6.07
CA LEU A 124 -8.74 12.11 -7.43
C LEU A 124 -9.97 12.24 -8.35
N GLY A 125 -11.02 12.93 -7.87
CA GLY A 125 -12.25 13.14 -8.63
C GLY A 125 -13.01 11.85 -8.92
N LEU A 126 -12.94 10.86 -8.03
CA LEU A 126 -13.76 9.65 -8.11
C LEU A 126 -15.17 9.93 -7.54
N GLN A 127 -16.17 9.20 -8.02
CA GLN A 127 -17.58 9.42 -7.63
C GLN A 127 -17.82 9.43 -6.11
N ASP A 128 -18.71 10.32 -5.65
CA ASP A 128 -19.05 10.52 -4.24
C ASP A 128 -19.64 9.29 -3.53
N SER A 129 -20.11 8.28 -4.28
CA SER A 129 -20.61 7.01 -3.74
C SER A 129 -19.52 6.12 -3.13
N MET A 130 -18.25 6.46 -3.31
CA MET A 130 -17.06 5.73 -2.83
C MET A 130 -16.73 6.05 -1.37
N VAL A 131 -17.57 5.62 -0.43
CA VAL A 131 -17.33 5.85 1.00
C VAL A 131 -16.53 4.70 1.62
N LYS A 132 -15.47 5.02 2.37
CA LYS A 132 -14.66 4.05 3.12
C LYS A 132 -15.52 3.24 4.10
N GLY A 133 -15.30 1.93 4.15
CA GLY A 133 -15.92 1.03 5.12
C GLY A 133 -15.44 1.28 6.55
N PHE A 134 -16.20 0.79 7.54
CA PHE A 134 -15.80 0.86 8.95
C PHE A 134 -15.15 -0.46 9.39
N SER A 135 -13.93 -0.41 9.96
CA SER A 135 -13.20 -1.59 10.42
C SER A 135 -13.37 -1.85 11.92
N LEU A 136 -13.82 -3.04 12.27
CA LEU A 136 -13.98 -3.54 13.64
C LEU A 136 -12.82 -4.46 14.00
N ILE A 137 -11.65 -3.87 14.28
CA ILE A 137 -10.36 -4.57 14.44
C ILE A 137 -10.34 -5.60 15.58
N SER A 138 -11.25 -5.52 16.56
CA SER A 138 -11.22 -6.40 17.74
C SER A 138 -12.40 -7.36 17.87
N LEU A 139 -13.22 -7.46 16.83
CA LEU A 139 -14.31 -8.43 16.79
C LEU A 139 -13.92 -9.54 15.80
N THR A 140 -13.42 -10.66 16.34
CA THR A 140 -13.27 -11.89 15.56
C THR A 140 -14.65 -12.45 15.21
N PRO A 141 -14.84 -13.16 14.07
CA PRO A 141 -16.14 -13.76 13.71
C PRO A 141 -16.76 -14.55 14.87
N ARG A 142 -15.97 -15.40 15.53
CA ARG A 142 -16.39 -16.17 16.73
C ARG A 142 -16.86 -15.29 17.90
N ARG A 143 -16.26 -14.10 18.08
CA ARG A 143 -16.70 -13.14 19.11
C ARG A 143 -17.93 -12.37 18.69
N ILE A 144 -18.19 -12.17 17.39
CA ILE A 144 -19.39 -11.49 16.88
C ILE A 144 -20.61 -12.39 17.02
N ASP A 145 -20.48 -13.68 16.67
CA ASP A 145 -21.58 -14.65 16.75
C ASP A 145 -22.10 -14.85 18.18
N THR A 146 -21.21 -14.64 19.17
CA THR A 146 -21.51 -14.74 20.61
C THR A 146 -21.71 -13.36 21.26
N TYR A 147 -21.64 -12.27 20.50
CA TYR A 147 -21.72 -10.92 21.05
C TYR A 147 -23.17 -10.52 21.36
N THR A 148 -23.53 -10.58 22.64
CA THR A 148 -24.85 -10.13 23.15
C THR A 148 -24.83 -8.70 23.70
N GLY A 149 -23.68 -8.02 23.67
CA GLY A 149 -23.52 -6.68 24.23
C GLY A 149 -24.18 -5.58 23.38
N THR A 150 -24.74 -4.56 24.02
CA THR A 150 -25.39 -3.43 23.33
C THR A 150 -24.41 -2.38 22.78
N THR A 151 -23.11 -2.47 23.12
CA THR A 151 -22.12 -1.41 22.84
C THR A 151 -20.73 -1.95 22.52
N ILE A 152 -20.26 -1.77 21.29
CA ILE A 152 -18.85 -2.04 20.93
C ILE A 152 -17.97 -0.99 21.63
N HIS A 153 -17.30 -1.40 22.70
CA HIS A 153 -16.47 -0.51 23.52
C HIS A 153 -15.35 0.11 22.68
N ARG A 154 -14.97 1.36 22.99
CA ARG A 154 -13.95 2.16 22.25
C ARG A 154 -12.60 1.44 22.11
N SER A 155 -12.30 0.51 23.02
CA SER A 155 -11.13 -0.39 22.96
C SER A 155 -11.09 -1.31 21.74
N HIS A 156 -12.22 -1.51 21.05
CA HIS A 156 -12.34 -2.39 19.89
C HIS A 156 -12.25 -1.67 18.54
N SER A 157 -12.03 -0.35 18.56
CA SER A 157 -11.88 0.51 17.38
C SER A 157 -10.60 1.32 17.48
N ARG A 158 -9.71 1.22 16.49
CA ARG A 158 -8.56 2.16 16.34
C ARG A 158 -8.98 3.48 15.69
N ALA A 159 -10.23 3.63 15.27
CA ALA A 159 -10.68 4.82 14.57
C ALA A 159 -10.79 6.00 15.55
N ARG A 160 -9.87 6.98 15.44
CA ARG A 160 -10.11 8.38 15.84
C ARG A 160 -11.09 9.09 14.89
N ASP A 161 -11.82 8.34 14.06
CA ASP A 161 -12.75 8.89 13.10
C ASP A 161 -13.95 9.50 13.85
N GLU A 162 -14.27 10.76 13.57
CA GLU A 162 -15.38 11.47 14.21
C GLU A 162 -16.73 10.78 13.98
N ARG A 163 -16.82 9.95 12.93
CA ARG A 163 -17.94 9.03 12.68
C ARG A 163 -18.17 7.97 13.77
N CYS A 164 -17.21 7.81 14.68
CA CYS A 164 -17.31 6.96 15.87
C CYS A 164 -17.64 7.75 17.15
N ARG A 165 -17.93 9.06 17.07
CA ARG A 165 -18.57 9.79 18.16
C ARG A 165 -20.07 9.54 18.13
N TYR A 166 -20.51 8.33 18.49
CA TYR A 166 -21.81 8.23 19.15
C TYR A 166 -21.63 8.65 20.62
N HIS A 167 -21.27 9.93 20.81
CA HIS A 167 -21.43 10.59 22.11
C HIS A 167 -22.85 11.16 22.08
N VAL A 168 -23.82 10.36 22.50
CA VAL A 168 -25.11 10.92 22.88
C VAL A 168 -24.84 11.70 24.17
N LYS A 169 -24.68 13.02 24.04
CA LYS A 169 -24.89 13.91 25.19
C LYS A 169 -26.35 13.77 25.57
N GLY A 170 -26.63 12.93 26.57
CA GLY A 170 -27.97 12.76 27.10
C GLY A 170 -28.24 11.32 27.50
N LYS A 171 -28.52 11.11 28.79
CA LYS A 171 -29.07 9.85 29.32
C LYS A 171 -30.32 9.49 28.52
N GLY A 172 -30.32 8.35 27.85
CA GLY A 172 -31.50 7.86 27.12
C GLY A 172 -31.15 6.63 26.29
N CYS A 173 -31.96 5.58 26.41
CA CYS A 173 -31.76 4.26 25.82
C CYS A 173 -31.28 4.28 24.35
N PHE A 174 -30.38 3.34 24.04
CA PHE A 174 -30.02 2.98 22.67
C PHE A 174 -31.29 2.66 21.87
N SER A 175 -31.56 3.39 20.77
CA SER A 175 -32.71 3.09 19.93
C SER A 175 -32.47 1.81 19.12
N GLU A 176 -33.52 1.01 18.96
CA GLU A 176 -33.52 -0.22 18.16
C GLU A 176 -33.01 0.03 16.72
N MET A 177 -33.19 1.25 16.20
CA MET A 177 -32.69 1.69 14.91
C MET A 177 -31.16 1.82 14.86
N ALA A 178 -30.52 2.29 15.96
CA ALA A 178 -29.06 2.33 16.08
C ALA A 178 -28.46 0.92 16.17
N TRP A 179 -29.11 0.02 16.92
CA TRP A 179 -28.72 -1.40 16.97
C TRP A 179 -28.89 -2.08 15.61
N ARG A 180 -29.99 -1.83 14.90
CA ARG A 180 -30.23 -2.35 13.55
C ARG A 180 -29.18 -1.84 12.54
N ASN A 181 -28.69 -0.61 12.70
CA ASN A 181 -27.61 -0.05 11.88
C ASN A 181 -26.23 -0.65 12.23
N ILE A 182 -25.95 -0.92 13.50
CA ILE A 182 -24.76 -1.64 13.95
C ILE A 182 -24.80 -3.09 13.44
N LYS A 183 -25.95 -3.77 13.57
CA LYS A 183 -26.19 -5.12 13.07
C LYS A 183 -26.08 -5.19 11.54
N LYS A 184 -26.62 -4.21 10.79
CA LYS A 184 -26.39 -4.08 9.33
C LYS A 184 -24.91 -3.92 8.99
N ARG A 185 -24.17 -3.10 9.75
CA ARG A 185 -22.71 -2.90 9.59
C ARG A 185 -21.87 -4.11 10.02
N LEU A 186 -22.35 -4.91 10.98
CA LEU A 186 -21.77 -6.19 11.39
C LEU A 186 -22.09 -7.31 10.40
N CYS A 187 -23.29 -7.37 9.81
CA CYS A 187 -23.62 -8.29 8.72
C CYS A 187 -22.75 -8.00 7.47
N LEU A 188 -22.45 -6.72 7.17
CA LEU A 188 -21.44 -6.33 6.18
C LEU A 188 -20.02 -6.82 6.55
N PHE A 189 -19.74 -7.05 7.84
CA PHE A 189 -18.46 -7.57 8.32
C PHE A 189 -18.35 -9.10 8.12
N HIS A 190 -19.44 -9.85 8.30
CA HIS A 190 -19.49 -11.29 8.00
C HIS A 190 -19.29 -11.62 6.50
N GLY A 191 -19.61 -10.69 5.60
CA GLY A 191 -19.43 -10.84 4.15
C GLY A 191 -18.23 -10.11 3.55
N GLY A 192 -17.31 -9.57 4.36
CA GLY A 192 -16.14 -8.82 3.86
C GLY A 192 -16.45 -7.47 3.18
N GLY A 193 -17.69 -6.97 3.27
CA GLY A 193 -18.17 -5.80 2.52
C GLY A 193 -17.42 -4.49 2.82
N ASN A 194 -16.94 -4.28 4.05
CA ASN A 194 -16.13 -3.10 4.36
C ASN A 194 -14.71 -3.18 3.78
N CYS A 195 -14.10 -4.37 3.81
CA CYS A 195 -12.75 -4.60 3.26
C CYS A 195 -12.77 -4.59 1.73
N ALA A 196 -13.79 -5.20 1.11
CA ALA A 196 -14.00 -5.16 -0.34
C ALA A 196 -14.15 -3.72 -0.85
N GLN A 197 -14.96 -2.90 -0.15
CA GLN A 197 -15.10 -1.49 -0.50
C GLN A 197 -13.79 -0.70 -0.34
N ASP A 198 -13.05 -0.90 0.75
CA ASP A 198 -11.75 -0.25 0.96
C ASP A 198 -10.74 -0.61 -0.14
N VAL A 199 -10.68 -1.90 -0.52
CA VAL A 199 -9.81 -2.38 -1.60
C VAL A 199 -10.27 -1.86 -2.96
N ARG A 200 -11.58 -1.73 -3.20
CA ARG A 200 -12.14 -1.13 -4.41
C ARG A 200 -11.77 0.36 -4.53
N ILE A 201 -11.89 1.12 -3.44
CA ILE A 201 -11.46 2.53 -3.37
C ILE A 201 -9.98 2.63 -3.69
N LEU A 202 -9.14 1.80 -3.05
CA LEU A 202 -7.71 1.78 -3.28
C LEU A 202 -7.38 1.48 -4.74
N ARG A 203 -8.00 0.46 -5.33
CA ARG A 203 -7.81 0.10 -6.73
C ARG A 203 -8.08 1.28 -7.65
N LEU A 204 -9.27 1.89 -7.54
CA LEU A 204 -9.67 2.99 -8.43
C LEU A 204 -8.79 4.22 -8.25
N ALA A 205 -8.43 4.55 -7.01
CA ALA A 205 -7.51 5.63 -6.72
C ALA A 205 -6.12 5.39 -7.32
N CYS A 206 -5.54 4.20 -7.12
CA CYS A 206 -4.26 3.85 -7.71
C CYS A 206 -4.33 3.87 -9.24
N LEU A 207 -5.37 3.31 -9.86
CA LEU A 207 -5.51 3.33 -11.32
C LEU A 207 -5.61 4.75 -11.87
N ARG A 208 -6.41 5.61 -11.23
CA ARG A 208 -6.54 7.02 -11.64
C ARG A 208 -5.23 7.78 -11.50
N PHE A 209 -4.53 7.59 -10.38
CA PHE A 209 -3.20 8.18 -10.18
C PHE A 209 -2.19 7.70 -11.23
N ARG A 210 -2.15 6.37 -11.48
CA ARG A 210 -1.27 5.76 -12.48
C ARG A 210 -1.53 6.32 -13.87
N GLU A 211 -2.79 6.43 -14.27
CA GLU A 211 -3.20 7.01 -15.55
C GLU A 211 -2.69 8.44 -15.69
N ILE A 212 -3.01 9.32 -14.73
CA ILE A 212 -2.58 10.73 -14.77
C ILE A 212 -1.05 10.84 -14.87
N PHE A 213 -0.33 10.08 -14.03
CA PHE A 213 1.14 10.13 -13.99
C PHE A 213 1.76 9.60 -15.29
N LEU A 214 1.26 8.47 -15.82
CA LEU A 214 1.74 7.88 -17.08
C LEU A 214 1.50 8.81 -18.27
N VAL A 215 0.28 9.34 -18.41
CA VAL A 215 -0.07 10.25 -19.52
C VAL A 215 0.78 11.50 -19.49
N SER A 216 1.05 12.03 -18.29
CA SER A 216 1.80 13.28 -18.13
C SER A 216 3.32 13.11 -18.28
N THR A 217 3.87 11.92 -17.99
CA THR A 217 5.33 11.76 -17.83
C THR A 217 5.95 10.59 -18.58
N GLY A 218 5.17 9.65 -19.10
CA GLY A 218 5.69 8.42 -19.73
C GLY A 218 6.40 7.45 -18.78
N VAL A 219 6.25 7.63 -17.45
CA VAL A 219 6.83 6.77 -16.42
C VAL A 219 5.72 6.08 -15.65
N ASP A 220 5.79 4.77 -15.45
CA ASP A 220 4.83 4.07 -14.59
C ASP A 220 5.23 4.21 -13.12
N PRO A 221 4.46 4.92 -12.28
CA PRO A 221 4.89 5.20 -10.92
C PRO A 221 5.01 3.92 -10.07
N PHE A 222 4.17 2.91 -10.31
CA PHE A 222 4.13 1.70 -9.48
C PHE A 222 5.05 0.59 -10.01
N ARG A 223 5.27 0.52 -11.33
CA ARG A 223 6.21 -0.45 -11.92
C ARG A 223 7.65 0.01 -11.85
N GLU A 224 7.90 1.31 -11.84
CA GLU A 224 9.26 1.82 -11.93
C GLU A 224 9.83 2.37 -10.62
N ALA A 225 9.01 2.63 -9.61
CA ALA A 225 9.46 3.20 -8.34
C ALA A 225 8.76 2.56 -7.12
N VAL A 226 9.25 2.91 -5.92
CA VAL A 226 8.71 2.49 -4.62
C VAL A 226 8.04 3.66 -3.89
N THR A 227 8.37 4.89 -4.28
CA THR A 227 7.86 6.13 -3.70
C THR A 227 7.62 7.16 -4.80
N ILE A 228 6.77 8.16 -4.51
CA ILE A 228 6.54 9.29 -5.43
C ILE A 228 7.83 10.03 -5.77
N ALA A 229 8.70 10.27 -4.78
CA ALA A 229 9.99 10.91 -5.00
C ALA A 229 10.87 10.10 -5.96
N GLY A 230 10.87 8.77 -5.83
CA GLY A 230 11.56 7.88 -6.76
C GLY A 230 10.99 7.93 -8.17
N ALA A 231 9.66 8.01 -8.31
CA ALA A 231 9.01 8.16 -9.62
C ALA A 231 9.35 9.51 -10.25
N CYS A 232 9.25 10.62 -9.51
CA CYS A 232 9.63 11.96 -9.97
C CYS A 232 11.12 12.02 -10.36
N MET A 233 11.99 11.35 -9.62
CA MET A 233 13.41 11.27 -9.96
C MET A 233 13.66 10.47 -11.26
N LYS A 234 12.82 9.47 -11.57
CA LYS A 234 12.88 8.79 -12.87
C LYS A 234 12.39 9.67 -14.00
N VAL A 235 11.30 10.41 -13.79
CA VAL A 235 10.80 11.40 -14.75
C VAL A 235 11.87 12.44 -15.04
N PHE A 236 12.49 13.01 -14.00
CA PHE A 236 13.59 13.97 -14.15
C PHE A 236 14.73 13.40 -14.98
N ARG A 237 15.23 12.21 -14.62
CA ARG A 237 16.35 11.57 -15.33
C ARG A 237 16.04 11.16 -16.77
N ARG A 238 14.80 10.75 -17.06
CA ARG A 238 14.41 10.27 -18.40
C ARG A 238 14.06 11.42 -19.35
N ASN A 239 13.38 12.45 -18.84
CA ASN A 239 12.76 13.46 -19.69
C ASN A 239 13.48 14.82 -19.66
N PHE A 240 14.25 15.11 -18.62
CA PHE A 240 14.80 16.45 -18.39
C PHE A 240 16.33 16.50 -18.23
N LEU A 241 16.94 15.43 -17.69
CA LEU A 241 18.39 15.38 -17.49
C LEU A 241 19.11 15.10 -18.82
N LYS A 242 19.99 16.01 -19.22
CA LYS A 242 20.81 15.81 -20.42
C LYS A 242 21.84 14.68 -20.17
N PRO A 243 22.19 13.89 -21.20
CA PRO A 243 23.30 12.94 -21.10
C PRO A 243 24.55 13.62 -20.55
N GLU A 244 25.30 12.90 -19.70
CA GLU A 244 26.61 13.33 -19.17
C GLU A 244 26.58 14.62 -18.32
N THR A 245 25.40 15.07 -17.87
CA THR A 245 25.31 16.19 -16.92
C THR A 245 25.12 15.73 -15.48
N ILE A 246 25.86 16.37 -14.56
CA ILE A 246 25.69 16.17 -13.12
C ILE A 246 24.39 16.90 -12.70
N THR A 247 23.59 16.25 -11.85
CA THR A 247 22.37 16.85 -11.29
C THR A 247 22.67 18.20 -10.63
N ILE A 248 21.74 19.15 -10.74
CA ILE A 248 21.85 20.47 -10.12
C ILE A 248 22.14 20.33 -8.63
N ILE A 249 23.30 20.81 -8.19
CA ILE A 249 23.67 20.89 -6.77
C ILE A 249 23.23 22.28 -6.31
N PRO A 250 22.28 22.40 -5.37
CA PRO A 250 21.90 23.71 -4.84
C PRO A 250 23.11 24.42 -4.21
N SER A 251 23.15 25.75 -4.23
CA SER A 251 24.24 26.50 -3.60
C SER A 251 24.31 26.13 -2.11
N GLY A 252 25.39 25.44 -1.69
CA GLY A 252 25.55 24.94 -0.32
C GLY A 252 25.40 23.42 -0.14
N GLY A 253 25.06 22.67 -1.20
CA GLY A 253 24.90 21.22 -1.14
C GLY A 253 23.58 20.75 -0.54
N TYR A 254 23.32 19.44 -0.58
CA TYR A 254 22.06 18.84 -0.10
C TYR A 254 21.96 18.76 1.43
N ARG A 255 23.10 18.83 2.12
CA ARG A 255 23.20 18.96 3.57
C ARG A 255 23.98 20.25 3.78
N MET A 256 23.37 21.25 4.40
CA MET A 256 23.79 22.66 4.49
C MET A 256 25.23 22.94 5.05
N ALA A 257 26.12 21.93 5.11
CA ALA A 257 27.54 22.02 5.46
C ALA A 257 28.46 21.10 4.63
N ASP A 258 27.94 20.07 3.94
CA ASP A 258 28.73 19.10 3.19
C ASP A 258 28.53 19.29 1.68
N ARG A 259 29.50 19.93 1.03
CA ARG A 259 29.51 20.14 -0.42
C ARG A 259 30.00 18.92 -1.21
N GLN A 260 30.54 17.90 -0.54
CA GLN A 260 31.24 16.77 -1.16
C GLN A 260 30.84 15.45 -0.50
N SER A 261 30.57 14.41 -1.27
CA SER A 261 30.33 13.06 -0.71
C SER A 261 31.64 12.39 -0.29
N ARG A 262 31.62 11.50 0.70
CA ARG A 262 32.80 10.69 1.08
C ARG A 262 33.41 9.95 -0.11
N LYS A 263 32.56 9.43 -1.02
CA LYS A 263 33.01 8.77 -2.25
C LYS A 263 33.74 9.75 -3.19
N ALA A 264 33.21 10.96 -3.36
CA ALA A 264 33.86 11.99 -4.16
C ALA A 264 35.21 12.40 -3.58
N LEU A 265 35.30 12.59 -2.26
CA LEU A 265 36.58 12.89 -1.58
C LEU A 265 37.61 11.76 -1.74
N LEU A 266 37.17 10.50 -1.63
CA LEU A 266 38.04 9.34 -1.84
C LEU A 266 38.53 9.23 -3.29
N TRP A 267 37.66 9.51 -4.26
CA TRP A 267 38.03 9.55 -5.67
C TRP A 267 39.03 10.69 -5.97
N LEU A 268 38.79 11.88 -5.43
CA LEU A 268 39.70 13.02 -5.55
C LEU A 268 41.09 12.71 -4.97
N ARG A 269 41.16 12.11 -3.77
CA ARG A 269 42.43 11.63 -3.17
C ARG A 269 43.12 10.54 -3.99
N TRP A 270 42.35 9.72 -4.71
CA TRP A 270 42.92 8.70 -5.60
C TRP A 270 43.50 9.34 -6.88
N GLU A 271 42.79 10.29 -7.49
CA GLU A 271 43.27 11.06 -8.63
C GLU A 271 44.48 11.95 -8.29
N GLU A 272 44.49 12.60 -7.12
CA GLU A 272 45.63 13.38 -6.60
C GLU A 272 46.91 12.53 -6.56
N ARG A 273 46.82 11.30 -6.04
CA ARG A 273 47.96 10.37 -6.02
C ARG A 273 48.34 9.86 -7.41
N LYS A 274 47.37 9.66 -8.29
CA LYS A 274 47.62 9.18 -9.66
C LYS A 274 48.28 10.24 -10.53
N ARG A 275 47.92 11.52 -10.36
CA ARG A 275 48.41 12.65 -11.17
C ARG A 275 49.53 13.45 -10.51
N GLY A 276 49.82 13.21 -9.24
CA GLY A 276 50.85 13.94 -8.49
C GLY A 276 50.50 15.41 -8.23
N ILE A 277 49.22 15.76 -8.12
CA ILE A 277 48.75 17.15 -7.97
C ILE A 277 48.26 17.37 -6.54
N SER A 278 48.95 18.21 -5.75
CA SER A 278 48.50 18.60 -4.40
C SER A 278 47.25 19.46 -4.47
N SER A 279 46.18 19.07 -3.76
CA SER A 279 44.89 19.76 -3.76
C SER A 279 44.59 20.55 -2.48
N PHE A 280 45.61 20.83 -1.65
CA PHE A 280 45.48 21.73 -0.49
C PHE A 280 46.48 22.89 -0.58
N GLY A 281 45.93 24.08 -0.82
CA GLY A 281 46.50 25.39 -0.55
C GLY A 281 45.45 26.23 0.17
#